data_AF-A0A7Z9UDH6-F1
#
_entry.id   AF-A0A7Z9UDH6-F1
#
_cell.length_a   1.000
_cell.length_b   1.000
_cell.length_c   1.000
_cell.angle_alpha   90.00
_cell.angle_beta   90.00
_cell.angle_gamma   90.00
#
_symmetry.space_group_name_H-M   'P 1'
#
loop_
_entity.id
_entity.type
_entity.pdbx_description
1 polymer ?
#
loop_
_entity_poly.entity_id
_entity_poly.type
_entity_poly.pdbx_seq_one_letter_code
_entity_poly.pdbx_strand_id
1 'polypeptide(L)'
;MPQNATQDPHIQDDFEEALDQAFQRVRGALTEMIGSVDADITRPQDIARRFKINKNLAWKLSKLITISDPHAVLTNLPGSTGMNTILSAFESNGAPSPTVQTARDRLVEFDEMVETHVGDRSTLQLVLAS
;
A
#
# COMPACT_ATOMS: atom_id res chain seq x y z
N MET A 1 -9.74 -19.04 -32.75
CA MET A 1 -8.57 -18.44 -32.09
C MET A 1 -7.59 -18.04 -33.18
N PRO A 2 -7.02 -16.82 -33.20
CA PRO A 2 -6.78 -15.91 -32.09
C PRO A 2 -7.30 -14.46 -32.32
N GLN A 3 -7.55 -13.71 -31.24
CA GLN A 3 -7.63 -12.24 -31.28
C GLN A 3 -6.59 -11.72 -30.29
N ASN A 4 -5.41 -11.43 -30.80
CA ASN A 4 -4.34 -10.76 -30.08
C ASN A 4 -4.63 -9.26 -30.20
N ALA A 5 -5.35 -8.71 -29.23
CA ALA A 5 -5.55 -7.28 -29.13
C ALA A 5 -4.20 -6.65 -28.76
N THR A 6 -3.70 -5.82 -29.66
CA THR A 6 -2.57 -4.91 -29.49
C THR A 6 -2.63 -4.24 -28.12
N GLN A 7 -1.74 -4.60 -27.21
CA GLN A 7 -1.40 -3.73 -26.09
C GLN A 7 -0.69 -2.51 -26.69
N ASP A 8 -1.33 -1.35 -26.62
CA ASP A 8 -0.74 -0.08 -27.04
C ASP A 8 0.33 0.31 -26.00
N PRO A 9 1.62 0.33 -26.35
CA PRO A 9 2.71 0.47 -25.38
C PRO A 9 2.61 1.77 -24.57
N HIS A 10 2.07 2.83 -25.16
CA HIS A 10 1.85 4.11 -24.46
C HIS A 10 0.87 4.02 -23.28
N ILE A 11 -0.16 3.17 -23.37
CA ILE A 11 -1.13 3.00 -22.28
C ILE A 11 -0.51 2.24 -21.10
N GLN A 12 0.38 1.30 -21.39
CA GLN A 12 1.09 0.54 -20.36
C GLN A 12 2.10 1.42 -19.62
N ASP A 13 2.88 2.23 -20.34
CA ASP A 13 3.84 3.17 -19.73
C ASP A 13 3.12 4.19 -18.82
N ASP A 14 2.00 4.77 -19.27
CA ASP A 14 1.19 5.72 -18.48
C ASP A 14 0.63 5.07 -17.20
N PHE A 15 0.23 3.79 -17.28
CA PHE A 15 -0.25 3.04 -16.12
C PHE A 15 0.86 2.72 -15.12
N GLU A 16 2.02 2.24 -15.59
CA GLU A 16 3.16 1.94 -14.73
C GLU A 16 3.64 3.20 -14.00
N GLU A 17 3.70 4.34 -14.68
CA GLU A 17 4.02 5.62 -14.04
C GLU A 17 2.95 6.03 -13.00
N ALA A 18 1.67 5.91 -13.33
CA ALA A 18 0.58 6.21 -12.39
C ALA A 18 0.62 5.31 -11.15
N LEU A 19 0.91 4.02 -11.34
CA LEU A 19 1.06 3.02 -10.28
C LEU A 19 2.20 3.38 -9.34
N ASP A 20 3.37 3.70 -9.90
CA ASP A 20 4.55 4.10 -9.13
C ASP A 20 4.27 5.36 -8.33
N GLN A 21 3.68 6.39 -8.95
CA GLN A 21 3.34 7.63 -8.26
C GLN A 21 2.35 7.39 -7.11
N ALA A 22 1.29 6.61 -7.34
CA ALA A 22 0.31 6.30 -6.31
C ALA A 22 0.93 5.50 -5.16
N PHE A 23 1.76 4.51 -5.47
CA PHE A 23 2.48 3.72 -4.47
C PHE A 23 3.42 4.59 -3.62
N GLN A 24 4.17 5.52 -4.24
CA GLN A 24 5.04 6.43 -3.50
C GLN A 24 4.26 7.36 -2.57
N ARG A 25 3.08 7.85 -2.98
CA ARG A 25 2.21 8.68 -2.13
C ARG A 25 1.70 7.90 -0.91
N VAL A 26 1.26 6.66 -1.11
CA VAL A 26 0.86 5.77 -0.01
C VAL A 26 2.02 5.51 0.94
N ARG A 27 3.19 5.16 0.41
CA ARG A 27 4.39 4.88 1.21
C ARG A 27 4.83 6.10 2.01
N GLY A 28 4.81 7.28 1.40
CA GLY A 28 5.13 8.55 2.05
C GLY A 28 4.20 8.83 3.24
N ALA A 29 2.89 8.78 3.02
CA ALA A 29 1.90 9.04 4.06
C ALA A 29 1.98 8.04 5.23
N LEU A 30 2.20 6.75 4.95
CA LEU A 30 2.41 5.75 5.99
C LEU A 30 3.69 5.98 6.77
N THR A 31 4.78 6.37 6.10
CA THR A 31 6.06 6.69 6.75
C THR A 31 5.92 7.90 7.68
N GLU A 32 5.20 8.94 7.24
CA GLU A 32 4.91 10.12 8.07
C GLU A 32 4.08 9.75 9.31
N MET A 33 3.02 8.96 9.14
CA MET A 33 2.21 8.46 10.25
C MET A 33 3.05 7.64 11.24
N ILE A 34 3.92 6.75 10.76
CA ILE A 34 4.80 5.94 11.61
C ILE A 34 5.80 6.83 12.36
N GLY A 35 6.39 7.81 11.68
CA GLY A 35 7.31 8.78 12.27
C GLY A 35 6.67 9.64 13.36
N SER A 36 5.37 9.94 13.23
CA SER A 36 4.64 10.75 14.22
C SER A 36 4.55 10.11 15.62
N VAL A 37 4.77 8.80 15.72
CA VAL A 37 4.71 8.03 16.96
C VAL A 37 6.07 7.44 17.36
N ASP A 38 7.17 7.86 16.72
CA ASP A 38 8.52 7.35 16.98
C ASP A 38 8.56 5.81 16.99
N ALA A 39 7.99 5.21 15.94
CA ALA A 39 7.92 3.76 15.79
C ALA A 39 8.97 3.26 14.80
N ASP A 40 9.76 2.27 15.21
CA ASP A 40 10.75 1.64 14.33
C ASP A 40 10.09 0.57 13.46
N ILE A 41 9.88 0.91 12.18
CA ILE A 41 9.22 0.04 11.22
C ILE A 41 10.08 -1.18 10.80
N THR A 42 11.38 -1.17 11.09
CA THR A 42 12.29 -2.29 10.80
C THR A 42 12.14 -3.43 11.82
N ARG A 43 11.40 -3.18 12.92
CA ARG A 43 11.17 -4.13 14.01
C ARG A 43 9.68 -4.49 14.10
N PRO A 44 9.13 -5.30 13.17
CA PRO A 44 7.70 -5.58 13.09
C PRO A 44 7.11 -6.23 14.36
N GLN A 45 7.90 -6.99 15.11
CA GLN A 45 7.49 -7.53 16.41
C GLN A 45 7.20 -6.43 17.44
N ASP A 46 7.95 -5.33 17.42
CA ASP A 46 7.77 -4.22 18.35
C ASP A 46 6.53 -3.41 17.94
N ILE A 47 6.32 -3.22 16.63
CA ILE A 47 5.08 -2.65 16.08
C ILE A 47 3.85 -3.47 16.51
N ALA A 48 3.89 -4.79 16.31
CA ALA A 48 2.77 -5.67 16.67
C ALA A 48 2.42 -5.55 18.16
N ARG A 49 3.42 -5.52 19.04
CA ARG A 49 3.24 -5.41 20.50
C ARG A 49 2.72 -4.03 20.90
N ARG A 50 3.33 -2.97 20.38
CA ARG A 50 3.02 -1.58 20.75
C ARG A 50 1.63 -1.17 20.26
N PHE A 51 1.32 -1.45 19.01
CA PHE A 51 0.06 -1.04 18.37
C PHE A 51 -1.04 -2.11 18.46
N LYS A 52 -0.76 -3.24 19.11
CA LYS A 52 -1.71 -4.36 19.31
C LYS A 52 -2.30 -4.91 18.00
N ILE A 53 -1.54 -4.86 16.91
CA ILE A 53 -1.92 -5.46 15.63
C ILE A 53 -1.32 -6.87 15.48
N ASN A 54 -1.93 -7.70 14.65
CA ASN A 54 -1.41 -9.04 14.38
C ASN A 54 0.00 -8.95 13.74
N LYS A 55 0.91 -9.86 14.14
CA LYS A 55 2.27 -10.02 13.61
C LYS A 55 2.32 -10.04 12.08
N ASN A 56 1.35 -10.67 11.42
CA ASN A 56 1.28 -10.71 9.95
C ASN A 56 1.07 -9.30 9.36
N LEU A 57 0.17 -8.49 9.93
CA LEU A 57 -0.06 -7.12 9.49
C LEU A 57 1.17 -6.23 9.75
N ALA A 58 1.81 -6.39 10.91
CA ALA A 58 3.03 -5.66 11.22
C ALA A 58 4.18 -6.00 10.26
N TRP A 59 4.34 -7.28 9.91
CA TRP A 59 5.32 -7.72 8.92
C TRP A 59 5.01 -7.16 7.53
N LYS A 60 3.75 -7.23 7.07
CA LYS A 60 3.35 -6.66 5.77
C LYS A 60 3.56 -5.15 5.71
N LEU A 61 3.22 -4.43 6.77
CA LEU A 61 3.48 -2.99 6.87
C LEU A 61 4.99 -2.69 6.81
N SER A 62 5.80 -3.46 7.54
CA SER A 62 7.25 -3.35 7.48
C SER A 62 7.79 -3.55 6.07
N LYS A 63 7.30 -4.56 5.36
CA LYS A 63 7.68 -4.81 3.96
C LYS A 63 7.25 -3.69 3.02
N LEU A 64 6.05 -3.15 3.20
CA LEU A 64 5.53 -2.06 2.39
C LEU A 64 6.44 -0.82 2.45
N ILE A 65 6.95 -0.51 3.64
CA ILE A 65 7.82 0.66 3.85
C ILE A 65 9.28 0.39 3.45
N THR A 66 9.78 -0.82 3.71
CA THR A 66 11.23 -1.14 3.58
C THR A 66 11.65 -1.67 2.21
N ILE A 67 10.74 -2.30 1.46
CA ILE A 67 11.06 -2.79 0.11
C ILE A 67 10.88 -1.64 -0.88
N SER A 68 11.88 -1.45 -1.74
CA SER A 68 11.89 -0.35 -2.71
C SER A 68 11.11 -0.66 -3.98
N ASP A 69 11.05 -1.93 -4.38
CA ASP A 69 10.35 -2.40 -5.59
C ASP A 69 8.82 -2.41 -5.38
N PRO A 70 8.06 -1.54 -6.07
CA PRO A 70 6.61 -1.49 -5.99
C PRO A 70 5.97 -2.82 -6.41
N HIS A 71 6.50 -3.47 -7.46
CA HIS A 71 5.93 -4.72 -7.98
C HIS A 71 5.98 -5.84 -6.93
N ALA A 72 7.14 -6.03 -6.27
CA ALA A 72 7.29 -7.01 -5.20
C ALA A 72 6.45 -6.70 -3.95
N VAL A 73 6.20 -5.43 -3.64
CA VAL A 73 5.39 -5.03 -2.48
C VAL A 73 3.91 -5.22 -2.74
N LEU A 74 3.43 -4.89 -3.94
CA LEU A 74 2.02 -4.91 -4.30
C LEU A 74 1.40 -6.30 -4.20
N THR A 75 2.15 -7.36 -4.50
CA THR A 75 1.73 -8.75 -4.26
C THR A 75 1.44 -9.05 -2.78
N ASN A 76 2.13 -8.35 -1.87
CA ASN A 76 2.07 -8.59 -0.43
C ASN A 76 1.25 -7.54 0.33
N LEU A 77 0.70 -6.55 -0.36
CA LEU A 77 -0.01 -5.42 0.24
C LEU A 77 -1.21 -5.92 1.09
N PRO A 78 -1.43 -5.38 2.29
CA PRO A 78 -2.63 -5.70 3.04
C PRO A 78 -3.88 -5.26 2.26
N GLY A 79 -4.91 -6.10 2.24
CA GLY A 79 -6.24 -5.70 1.74
C GLY A 79 -6.78 -4.50 2.52
N SER A 80 -7.81 -3.84 1.99
CA SER A 80 -8.35 -2.59 2.56
C SER A 80 -8.79 -2.75 4.04
N THR A 81 -9.32 -3.92 4.44
CA THR A 81 -9.59 -4.25 5.86
C THR A 81 -8.33 -4.27 6.72
N GLY A 82 -7.24 -4.85 6.21
CA GLY A 82 -5.95 -4.93 6.91
C GLY A 82 -5.31 -3.54 7.06
N MET A 83 -5.38 -2.72 6.02
CA MET A 83 -4.92 -1.33 6.08
C MET A 83 -5.74 -0.50 7.07
N ASN A 84 -7.07 -0.62 7.04
CA ASN A 84 -7.92 0.08 8.00
C ASN A 84 -7.59 -0.31 9.45
N THR A 85 -7.34 -1.61 9.70
CA THR A 85 -6.91 -2.10 11.02
C THR A 85 -5.61 -1.44 11.49
N ILE A 86 -4.64 -1.28 10.58
CA ILE A 86 -3.37 -0.60 10.88
C ILE A 86 -3.62 0.87 11.21
N LEU A 87 -4.34 1.61 10.36
CA LEU A 87 -4.61 3.03 10.56
C LEU A 87 -5.32 3.30 11.89
N SER A 88 -6.40 2.57 12.19
CA SER A 88 -7.13 2.70 13.45
C SER A 88 -6.27 2.35 14.68
N ALA A 89 -5.36 1.38 14.55
CA ALA A 89 -4.43 1.04 15.62
C ALA A 89 -3.39 2.13 15.87
N PHE A 90 -2.85 2.75 14.83
CA PHE A 90 -1.92 3.88 14.99
C PHE A 90 -2.62 5.09 15.63
N GLU A 91 -3.82 5.43 15.16
CA GLU A 91 -4.63 6.52 15.73
C GLU A 91 -4.93 6.29 17.22
N SER A 92 -5.38 5.09 17.57
CA SER A 92 -5.68 4.71 18.96
C SER A 92 -4.45 4.71 19.89
N ASN A 93 -3.24 4.71 19.33
CA ASN A 93 -1.98 4.70 20.07
C ASN A 93 -1.18 6.01 19.89
N GLY A 94 -1.88 7.10 19.52
CA GLY A 94 -1.33 8.46 19.59
C GLY A 94 -0.81 9.03 18.27
N ALA A 95 -1.01 8.37 17.13
CA ALA A 95 -0.76 8.99 15.84
C ALA A 95 -1.75 10.16 15.63
N PRO A 96 -1.30 11.35 15.22
CA PRO A 96 -2.19 12.49 14.99
C PRO A 96 -3.22 12.18 13.89
N SER A 97 -4.50 12.42 14.17
CA SER A 97 -5.59 12.19 13.20
C SER A 97 -5.34 12.78 11.81
N PRO A 98 -4.72 13.97 11.62
CA PRO A 98 -4.39 14.47 10.28
C PRO A 98 -3.45 13.55 9.47
N THR A 99 -2.47 12.93 10.12
CA THR A 99 -1.53 12.01 9.45
C THR A 99 -2.21 10.69 9.09
N VAL A 100 -3.07 10.19 9.98
CA VAL A 100 -3.87 8.98 9.75
C VAL A 100 -4.87 9.20 8.61
N GLN A 101 -5.55 10.36 8.60
CA GLN A 101 -6.49 10.72 7.54
C GLN A 101 -5.78 10.85 6.19
N THR A 102 -4.61 11.51 6.16
CA THR A 102 -3.80 11.59 4.93
C THR A 102 -3.44 10.20 4.40
N ALA A 103 -3.00 9.27 5.27
CA ALA A 103 -2.72 7.91 4.86
C ALA A 103 -3.96 7.15 4.35
N ARG A 104 -5.13 7.39 4.95
CA ARG A 104 -6.42 6.86 4.50
C ARG A 104 -6.77 7.36 3.10
N ASP A 105 -6.64 8.66 2.86
CA ASP A 105 -6.98 9.29 1.58
C ASP A 105 -6.08 8.77 0.47
N ARG A 106 -4.76 8.63 0.71
CA ARG A 106 -3.84 8.05 -0.28
C ARG A 106 -4.14 6.59 -0.62
N LEU A 107 -4.65 5.82 0.33
CA LEU A 107 -5.07 4.44 0.07
C LEU A 107 -6.34 4.38 -0.77
N VAL A 108 -7.28 5.30 -0.56
CA VAL A 108 -8.49 5.41 -1.40
C VAL A 108 -8.10 5.81 -2.82
N GLU A 109 -7.29 6.85 -3.00
CA GLU A 109 -6.79 7.27 -4.32
C GLU A 109 -6.05 6.13 -5.04
N PHE A 110 -5.27 5.33 -4.31
CA PHE A 110 -4.60 4.16 -4.86
C PHE A 110 -5.61 3.08 -5.31
N ASP A 111 -6.62 2.78 -4.47
CA ASP A 111 -7.65 1.79 -4.81
C ASP A 111 -8.47 2.23 -6.03
N GLU A 112 -8.84 3.51 -6.13
CA GLU A 112 -9.54 4.08 -7.28
C GLU A 112 -8.72 4.02 -8.57
N MET A 113 -7.40 4.27 -8.50
CA MET A 113 -6.50 4.13 -9.64
C MET A 113 -6.41 2.67 -10.10
N VAL A 114 -6.26 1.73 -9.16
CA VAL A 114 -6.23 0.29 -9.48
C VAL A 114 -7.55 -0.14 -10.12
N GLU A 115 -8.69 0.28 -9.58
CA GLU A 115 -10.01 -0.01 -10.14
C GLU A 115 -10.17 0.55 -11.55
N THR A 116 -9.70 1.78 -11.79
CA THR A 116 -9.81 2.44 -13.10
C THR A 116 -9.00 1.75 -14.20
N HIS A 117 -7.80 1.27 -13.89
CA HIS A 117 -6.88 0.72 -14.90
C HIS A 117 -6.99 -0.79 -15.07
N VAL A 118 -7.18 -1.54 -13.98
CA VAL A 118 -7.14 -3.03 -13.99
C VAL A 118 -8.35 -3.66 -13.31
N GLY A 119 -9.33 -2.87 -12.86
CA GLY A 119 -10.59 -3.34 -12.29
C GLY A 119 -10.50 -3.69 -10.81
N ASP A 120 -9.51 -4.50 -10.39
CA ASP A 120 -9.36 -4.88 -8.99
C ASP A 120 -7.91 -5.25 -8.62
N ARG A 121 -7.63 -5.29 -7.32
CA ARG A 121 -6.30 -5.64 -6.79
C ARG A 121 -5.84 -7.06 -7.13
N SER A 122 -6.74 -8.01 -7.33
CA SER A 122 -6.41 -9.38 -7.74
C SER A 122 -5.95 -9.40 -9.19
N THR A 123 -6.64 -8.64 -10.05
CA THR A 123 -6.24 -8.44 -11.44
C THR A 123 -4.92 -7.70 -11.54
N LEU A 124 -4.69 -6.67 -10.70
CA LEU A 124 -3.38 -6.03 -10.56
C LEU A 124 -2.27 -7.06 -10.27
N GLN A 125 -2.48 -7.97 -9.30
CA GLN A 125 -1.48 -8.97 -8.97
C GLN A 125 -1.17 -9.93 -10.11
N LEU A 126 -2.16 -10.25 -10.95
CA LEU A 126 -1.95 -11.09 -12.13
C LEU A 126 -1.09 -10.37 -13.17
N VAL A 127 -1.38 -9.08 -13.42
CA VAL A 127 -0.63 -8.23 -14.36
C VAL A 127 0.82 -8.01 -13.91
N LEU A 128 1.06 -7.90 -12.61
CA LEU A 128 2.42 -7.73 -12.07
C LEU A 128 3.22 -9.04 -11.98
N ALA A 129 2.56 -10.19 -12.07
CA ALA A 129 3.19 -11.51 -11.97
C ALA A 129 3.54 -12.13 -13.35
N SER A 130 3.10 -11.51 -14.44
CA SER A 130 3.40 -11.87 -15.83
C SER A 130 4.65 -11.17 -16.34
#